data_AF-L0DF40-F1
#
_entry.id   AF-L0DF40-F1
#
_cell.length_a   1.000
_cell.length_b   1.000
_cell.length_c   1.000
_cell.angle_alpha   90.00
_cell.angle_beta   90.00
_cell.angle_gamma   90.00
#
_symmetry.space_group_name_H-M   'P 1'
#
loop_
_entity.id
_entity.type
_entity.pdbx_description
1 polymer ?
#
loop_
_entity_poly.entity_id
_entity_poly.type
_entity_poly.pdbx_seq_one_letter_code
_entity_poly.pdbx_strand_id
1 'polypeptide(L)'
;MALRGWSGVVRYGVPGLLLGLAVMGGFGTVRGPSALAEGLPGAERSRAAAAAGNDASGTIAFSTSSNGGTSQYLYLIDTKAHAFAIYRIDPSNPKGAVQLAGCRQYQWDMKLSQYNNAEPDVASVESMIKTLGQPAR
;
A
#
# COMPACT_ATOMS: atom_id res chain seq x y z
N MET A 1 -9.49 43.95 -44.94
CA MET A 1 -9.28 43.83 -43.47
C MET A 1 -9.03 42.35 -43.13
N ALA A 2 -8.13 42.13 -42.19
CA ALA A 2 -7.35 40.92 -41.89
C ALA A 2 -8.06 39.54 -41.87
N LEU A 3 -7.44 38.58 -42.57
CA LEU A 3 -7.46 37.15 -42.24
C LEU A 3 -6.59 36.95 -41.00
N ARG A 4 -7.19 36.57 -39.87
CA ARG A 4 -6.48 36.37 -38.60
C ARG A 4 -6.89 35.06 -37.95
N GLY A 5 -5.92 34.16 -37.83
CA GLY A 5 -5.86 33.19 -36.74
C GLY A 5 -6.17 31.74 -37.09
N TRP A 6 -5.29 31.08 -37.85
CA TRP A 6 -5.27 29.61 -37.89
C TRP A 6 -3.83 29.07 -37.86
N SER A 7 -3.06 29.50 -36.85
CA SER A 7 -1.71 28.98 -36.57
C SER A 7 -1.69 28.36 -35.18
N GLY A 8 -1.94 27.05 -35.08
CA GLY A 8 -1.85 26.38 -33.78
C GLY A 8 -1.96 24.85 -33.72
N VAL A 9 -2.41 24.16 -34.79
CA VAL A 9 -2.80 22.74 -34.67
C VAL A 9 -1.81 21.74 -35.28
N VAL A 10 -0.74 22.15 -35.95
CA VAL A 10 0.06 21.22 -36.79
C VAL A 10 1.46 20.93 -36.26
N ARG A 11 1.65 20.72 -34.94
CA ARG A 11 3.00 20.34 -34.45
C ARG A 11 3.11 19.16 -33.48
N TYR A 12 2.01 18.52 -33.05
CA TYR A 12 2.10 17.40 -32.10
C TYR A 12 1.23 16.17 -32.41
N GLY A 13 0.74 16.02 -33.65
CA GLY A 13 -0.19 14.92 -33.99
C GLY A 13 0.44 13.63 -34.53
N VAL A 14 1.65 13.67 -35.08
CA VAL A 14 2.19 12.53 -35.86
C VAL A 14 2.98 11.52 -35.01
N PRO A 15 3.84 11.92 -34.04
CA PRO A 15 4.59 10.94 -33.23
C PRO A 15 3.68 10.08 -32.34
N GLY A 16 2.60 10.65 -31.80
CA GLY A 16 1.67 9.93 -30.92
C GLY A 16 0.85 8.86 -31.63
N LEU A 17 0.54 9.06 -32.92
CA LEU A 17 -0.26 8.12 -33.71
C LEU A 17 0.55 6.86 -34.08
N LEU A 18 1.86 7.00 -34.30
CA LEU A 18 2.77 5.87 -34.52
C LEU A 18 2.99 5.03 -33.25
N LEU A 19 3.09 5.68 -32.07
CA LEU A 19 3.19 4.96 -30.80
C LEU A 19 1.88 4.20 -30.48
N GLY A 20 0.71 4.80 -30.78
CA GLY A 20 -0.59 4.16 -30.60
C GLY A 20 -0.79 2.90 -31.46
N LEU A 21 -0.32 2.94 -32.72
CA LEU A 21 -0.39 1.77 -33.62
C LEU A 21 0.61 0.66 -33.24
N ALA A 22 1.78 1.01 -32.70
CA ALA A 22 2.76 0.03 -32.23
C ALA A 22 2.27 -0.78 -31.02
N VAL A 23 1.48 -0.18 -30.12
CA VAL A 23 0.85 -0.89 -29.00
C VAL A 23 -0.29 -1.81 -29.47
N MET A 24 -0.98 -1.45 -30.55
CA MET A 24 -2.16 -2.20 -31.01
C MET A 24 -1.83 -3.47 -31.82
N GLY A 25 -0.63 -3.58 -32.41
CA GLY A 25 -0.28 -4.70 -33.30
C GLY A 25 0.82 -5.66 -32.83
N GLY A 26 1.51 -5.37 -31.73
CA GLY A 26 2.82 -5.98 -31.44
C GLY A 26 2.92 -7.01 -30.31
N PHE A 27 1.88 -7.19 -29.48
CA PHE A 27 1.95 -8.15 -28.37
C PHE A 27 0.81 -9.15 -28.44
N GLY A 28 1.15 -10.30 -29.04
CA GLY A 28 0.34 -11.49 -29.00
C GLY A 28 -0.02 -11.87 -27.56
N THR A 29 -1.30 -12.22 -27.39
CA THR A 29 -1.75 -13.39 -26.61
C THR A 29 -0.92 -13.74 -25.37
N VAL A 30 -0.92 -12.88 -24.35
CA VAL A 30 -0.81 -13.36 -22.97
C VAL A 30 -2.24 -13.39 -22.44
N ARG A 31 -2.80 -14.60 -22.38
CA ARG A 31 -4.03 -14.90 -21.65
C ARG A 31 -3.85 -14.45 -20.20
N GLY A 32 -4.33 -13.25 -19.86
CA GLY A 32 -4.58 -12.90 -18.47
C GLY A 32 -5.65 -13.84 -17.90
N PRO A 33 -5.61 -14.17 -16.61
CA PRO A 33 -6.62 -15.02 -15.99
C PRO A 33 -8.00 -14.39 -16.22
N SER A 34 -8.82 -15.08 -17.01
CA SER A 34 -10.23 -14.77 -17.17
C SER A 34 -10.91 -15.02 -15.82
N ALA A 35 -11.12 -13.96 -15.04
CA ALA A 35 -12.03 -14.00 -13.92
C ALA A 35 -13.45 -14.18 -14.47
N LEU A 36 -13.96 -15.42 -14.39
CA LEU A 36 -15.36 -15.70 -14.64
C LEU A 36 -16.17 -14.99 -13.56
N ALA A 37 -16.88 -13.93 -13.96
CA ALA A 37 -17.92 -13.34 -13.15
C ALA A 37 -19.13 -14.28 -13.20
N GLU A 38 -19.15 -15.28 -12.32
CA GLU A 38 -20.36 -16.08 -12.08
C GLU A 38 -21.29 -15.25 -11.18
N GLY A 39 -22.35 -14.73 -11.81
CA GLY A 39 -23.44 -14.08 -11.10
C GLY A 39 -24.28 -15.12 -10.36
N LEU A 40 -24.37 -14.96 -9.04
CA LEU A 40 -25.42 -15.58 -8.23
C LEU A 40 -26.19 -14.46 -7.50
N PRO A 41 -27.53 -14.45 -7.60
CA PRO A 41 -28.34 -13.44 -6.95
C PRO A 41 -28.59 -13.83 -5.49
N GLY A 42 -28.23 -12.93 -4.58
CA GLY A 42 -28.76 -12.92 -3.22
C GLY A 42 -27.93 -13.66 -2.17
N ALA A 43 -27.99 -13.08 -0.97
CA ALA A 43 -27.55 -13.58 0.33
C ALA A 43 -26.04 -13.42 0.70
N GLU A 44 -25.86 -12.47 1.63
CA GLU A 44 -24.85 -12.48 2.71
C GLU A 44 -23.37 -12.27 2.37
N ARG A 45 -23.03 -11.01 2.02
CA ARG A 45 -21.64 -10.51 2.09
C ARG A 45 -21.30 -9.95 3.48
N SER A 46 -21.29 -10.82 4.48
CA SER A 46 -20.64 -10.56 5.78
C SER A 46 -19.90 -11.81 6.24
N ARG A 47 -19.08 -12.39 5.37
CA ARG A 47 -18.01 -13.29 5.79
C ARG A 47 -16.72 -12.72 5.26
N ALA A 48 -15.79 -12.45 6.17
CA ALA A 48 -14.39 -12.36 5.83
C ALA A 48 -14.06 -13.65 5.06
N ALA A 49 -13.94 -13.54 3.74
CA ALA A 49 -13.31 -14.59 2.96
C ALA A 49 -11.86 -14.60 3.45
N ALA A 50 -11.59 -15.42 4.47
CA ALA A 50 -10.24 -15.85 4.76
C ALA A 50 -9.77 -16.51 3.46
N ALA A 51 -8.95 -15.79 2.70
CA ALA A 51 -8.21 -16.36 1.61
C ALA A 51 -7.31 -17.44 2.23
N ALA A 52 -7.80 -18.68 2.21
CA ALA A 52 -7.02 -19.86 2.51
C ALA A 52 -5.97 -19.97 1.40
N GLY A 53 -4.80 -19.39 1.64
CA GLY A 53 -3.71 -19.29 0.68
C GLY A 53 -2.39 -19.27 1.43
N ASN A 54 -1.70 -20.41 1.38
CA ASN A 54 -0.54 -20.80 2.15
C ASN A 54 0.73 -20.01 1.78
N ASP A 55 0.82 -18.72 2.15
CA ASP A 55 2.06 -17.95 2.03
C ASP A 55 2.36 -17.19 3.33
N ALA A 56 3.15 -17.83 4.21
CA ALA A 56 3.75 -17.23 5.39
C ALA A 56 4.87 -16.21 5.07
N SER A 57 4.86 -15.62 3.87
CA SER A 57 5.82 -14.63 3.39
C SER A 57 5.18 -13.81 2.25
N GLY A 58 4.26 -12.92 2.59
CA GLY A 58 3.46 -12.21 1.59
C GLY A 58 2.66 -11.01 2.13
N THR A 59 1.77 -10.48 1.30
CA THR A 59 0.88 -9.40 1.69
C THR A 59 -0.38 -9.96 2.35
N ILE A 60 -0.62 -9.59 3.60
CA ILE A 60 -1.85 -9.90 4.32
C ILE A 60 -2.86 -8.80 4.01
N ALA A 61 -4.07 -9.17 3.59
CA ALA A 61 -5.15 -8.24 3.29
C ALA A 61 -6.40 -8.60 4.10
N PHE A 62 -7.03 -7.59 4.71
CA PHE A 62 -8.33 -7.75 5.34
C PHE A 62 -9.12 -6.45 5.27
N SER A 63 -10.44 -6.54 5.31
CA SER A 63 -11.33 -5.39 5.28
C SER A 63 -12.19 -5.32 6.53
N THR A 64 -12.40 -4.12 7.05
CA THR A 64 -13.35 -3.88 8.13
C THR A 64 -14.49 -3.00 7.65
N SER A 65 -15.72 -3.38 7.98
CA SER A 65 -16.90 -2.55 7.85
C SER A 65 -17.32 -2.09 9.24
N SER A 66 -17.44 -0.78 9.44
CA SER A 66 -18.04 -0.25 10.65
C SER A 66 -19.53 -0.64 10.67
N ASN A 67 -19.99 -1.34 11.72
CA ASN A 67 -21.41 -1.59 11.91
C ASN A 67 -22.16 -0.25 12.01
N GLY A 68 -22.93 0.08 10.97
CA GLY A 68 -23.64 1.37 10.86
C GLY A 68 -22.82 2.54 10.30
N GLY A 69 -21.57 2.32 9.89
CA GLY A 69 -20.74 3.36 9.29
C GLY A 69 -20.79 3.36 7.76
N THR A 70 -20.66 4.55 7.15
CA THR A 70 -20.62 4.75 5.68
C THR A 70 -19.24 4.51 5.08
N SER A 71 -18.31 3.88 5.81
CA SER A 71 -16.93 3.73 5.35
C SER A 71 -16.41 2.34 5.65
N GLN A 72 -15.91 1.69 4.60
CA GLN A 72 -15.23 0.42 4.67
C GLN A 72 -13.73 0.70 4.57
N TYR A 73 -12.93 0.00 5.36
CA TYR A 73 -11.48 0.10 5.31
C TYR A 73 -10.88 -1.20 4.78
N LEU A 74 -9.84 -1.07 3.95
CA LEU A 74 -8.99 -2.16 3.47
C LEU A 74 -7.59 -1.96 4.03
N TYR A 75 -7.11 -2.96 4.77
CA TYR A 75 -5.77 -3.00 5.33
C TYR A 75 -4.92 -3.92 4.49
N LEU A 76 -3.76 -3.44 4.06
CA LEU A 76 -2.73 -4.21 3.38
C LEU A 76 -1.47 -4.19 4.24
N ILE A 77 -0.94 -5.36 4.59
CA ILE A 77 0.27 -5.52 5.39
C ILE A 77 1.26 -6.33 4.56
N ASP A 78 2.37 -5.73 4.17
CA ASP A 78 3.47 -6.43 3.52
C ASP A 78 4.48 -6.89 4.58
N THR A 79 4.55 -8.21 4.80
CA THR A 79 5.46 -8.79 5.79
C THR A 79 6.92 -8.80 5.33
N LYS A 80 7.20 -8.66 4.03
CA LYS A 80 8.57 -8.61 3.48
C LYS A 80 9.14 -7.21 3.54
N ALA A 81 8.36 -6.21 3.14
CA ALA A 81 8.77 -4.82 3.22
C ALA A 81 8.61 -4.21 4.62
N HIS A 82 8.01 -4.95 5.56
CA HIS A 82 7.63 -4.47 6.90
C HIS A 82 6.87 -3.14 6.82
N ALA A 83 5.84 -3.11 5.98
CA ALA A 83 5.04 -1.92 5.72
C ALA A 83 3.55 -2.24 5.74
N PHE A 84 2.73 -1.25 6.10
CA PHE A 84 1.28 -1.36 5.98
C PHE A 84 0.69 -0.13 5.29
N ALA A 85 -0.44 -0.33 4.63
CA ALA A 85 -1.26 0.70 4.03
C ALA A 85 -2.73 0.48 4.39
N ILE A 86 -3.45 1.57 4.59
CA ILE A 86 -4.87 1.60 4.92
C ILE A 86 -5.57 2.39 3.83
N TYR A 87 -6.55 1.77 3.20
CA TYR A 87 -7.41 2.41 2.22
C TYR A 87 -8.81 2.56 2.78
N ARG A 88 -9.43 3.70 2.51
CA ARG A 88 -10.85 3.94 2.74
C ARG A 88 -11.59 3.73 1.42
N ILE A 89 -12.59 2.89 1.47
CA ILE A 89 -13.50 2.60 0.37
C ILE A 89 -14.77 3.39 0.66
N ASP A 90 -15.18 4.23 -0.30
CA ASP A 90 -16.42 4.97 -0.24
C ASP A 90 -17.53 4.17 -0.95
N PRO A 91 -18.46 3.54 -0.21
CA PRO A 91 -19.54 2.77 -0.79
C PRO A 91 -20.59 3.66 -1.49
N SER A 92 -20.61 4.97 -1.20
CA SER A 92 -21.55 5.91 -1.83
C SER A 92 -21.13 6.28 -3.25
N ASN A 93 -19.86 6.07 -3.61
CA ASN A 93 -19.37 6.34 -4.95
C ASN A 93 -19.57 5.11 -5.86
N PRO A 94 -20.45 5.18 -6.87
CA PRO A 94 -20.74 4.04 -7.75
C PRO A 94 -19.52 3.59 -8.59
N LYS A 95 -18.48 4.43 -8.69
CA LYS A 95 -17.22 4.07 -9.36
C LYS A 95 -16.26 3.28 -8.46
N GLY A 96 -16.61 3.08 -7.18
CA GLY A 96 -15.78 2.36 -6.22
C GLY A 96 -14.48 3.12 -5.90
N ALA A 97 -14.58 4.42 -5.57
CA ALA A 97 -13.40 5.21 -5.26
C ALA A 97 -12.71 4.67 -4.00
N VAL A 98 -11.40 4.44 -4.14
CA VAL A 98 -10.51 3.99 -3.07
C VAL A 98 -9.55 5.12 -2.75
N GLN A 99 -9.51 5.56 -1.50
CA GLN A 99 -8.63 6.62 -1.02
C GLN A 99 -7.57 6.03 -0.09
N LEU A 100 -6.31 6.39 -0.28
CA LEU A 100 -5.27 6.04 0.69
C LEU A 100 -5.47 6.87 1.96
N ALA A 101 -5.84 6.22 3.06
CA ALA A 101 -6.03 6.86 4.36
C ALA A 101 -4.70 6.99 5.12
N GLY A 102 -3.77 6.05 4.93
CA GLY A 102 -2.45 6.13 5.53
C GLY A 102 -1.53 4.99 5.08
N CYS A 103 -0.22 5.22 5.22
CA CYS A 103 0.79 4.19 5.02
C CYS A 103 1.98 4.44 5.95
N ARG A 104 2.63 3.36 6.40
CA ARG A 104 3.83 3.46 7.25
C ARG A 104 4.66 2.18 7.16
N GLN A 105 5.98 2.33 7.29
CA GLN A 105 6.88 1.21 7.55
C GLN A 105 7.00 0.97 9.05
N TYR A 106 6.82 -0.27 9.48
CA TYR A 106 6.94 -0.69 10.87
C TYR A 106 8.27 -1.42 11.17
N GLN A 107 9.21 -1.42 10.22
CA GLN A 107 10.55 -1.97 10.43
C GLN A 107 11.28 -1.36 11.64
N TRP A 108 11.05 -0.07 11.90
CA TRP A 108 11.68 0.64 13.02
C TRP A 108 11.00 0.30 14.34
N ASP A 109 9.68 0.13 14.32
CA ASP A 109 8.88 -0.28 15.46
C ASP A 109 9.28 -1.69 15.94
N MET A 110 9.70 -2.57 15.02
CA MET A 110 10.25 -3.89 15.38
C MET A 110 11.62 -3.84 16.06
N LYS A 111 12.42 -2.78 15.83
CA LYS A 111 13.76 -2.65 16.43
C LYS A 111 13.71 -2.05 17.83
N LEU A 112 12.61 -1.41 18.23
CA LEU A 112 12.46 -0.80 19.55
C LEU A 112 12.60 -1.81 20.70
N SER A 113 12.18 -3.08 20.50
CA SER A 113 12.37 -4.13 21.51
C SER A 113 13.84 -4.52 21.70
N GLN A 114 14.69 -4.28 20.69
CA GLN A 114 16.13 -4.56 20.76
C GLN A 114 16.87 -3.43 21.45
N TYR A 115 16.43 -2.18 21.26
CA TYR A 115 17.05 -1.02 21.92
C TYR A 115 16.59 -0.83 23.37
N ASN A 116 15.37 -1.23 23.73
CA ASN A 116 14.90 -1.13 25.13
C ASN A 116 15.48 -2.21 26.06
N ASN A 117 16.13 -3.24 25.52
CA ASN A 117 16.80 -4.28 26.30
C ASN A 117 18.33 -4.20 26.17
N ALA A 118 18.85 -3.16 25.52
CA ALA A 118 20.28 -2.89 25.51
C ALA A 118 20.67 -2.31 26.87
N GLU A 119 21.26 -3.17 27.69
CA GLU A 119 21.94 -2.83 28.93
C GLU A 119 22.91 -1.63 28.73
N PRO A 120 23.05 -0.82 29.79
CA PRO A 120 24.23 -1.07 30.61
C PRO A 120 23.85 -2.07 31.68
N ASP A 121 24.61 -3.16 31.73
CA ASP A 121 24.54 -4.17 32.78
C ASP A 121 24.61 -3.43 34.12
N VAL A 122 23.86 -3.87 35.12
CA VAL A 122 23.88 -3.24 36.44
C VAL A 122 25.32 -3.10 36.94
N ALA A 123 26.16 -4.11 36.68
CA ALA A 123 27.58 -4.08 37.00
C ALA A 123 28.36 -2.97 36.26
N SER A 124 28.00 -2.68 35.01
CA SER A 124 28.62 -1.60 34.23
C SER A 124 28.23 -0.21 34.74
N VAL A 125 26.96 -0.04 35.16
CA VAL A 125 26.47 1.20 35.80
C VAL A 125 27.19 1.43 37.13
N GLU A 126 27.33 0.39 37.96
CA GLU A 126 28.04 0.47 39.23
C GLU A 126 29.53 0.86 39.03
N SER A 127 30.19 0.27 38.03
CA SER A 127 31.58 0.59 37.71
C SER A 127 31.78 2.05 37.23
N MET A 128 30.81 2.57 36.47
CA MET A 128 30.81 3.94 35.95
C MET A 128 30.62 4.97 37.09
N ILE A 129 29.71 4.68 38.03
CA ILE A 129 29.50 5.54 39.21
C ILE A 129 30.75 5.55 40.08
N LYS A 130 31.40 4.39 40.25
CA LYS A 130 32.61 4.26 41.08
C LYS A 130 33.81 5.01 40.50
N THR A 131 33.91 5.10 39.17
CA THR A 131 34.96 5.85 38.47
C THR A 131 34.68 7.36 38.45
N LEU A 132 33.43 7.79 38.24
CA LEU A 132 33.08 9.23 38.31
C LEU A 132 33.13 9.79 39.74
N GLY A 133 32.85 8.96 40.75
CA GLY A 133 32.80 9.38 42.15
C GLY A 133 34.15 9.53 42.85
N GLN A 134 35.27 9.16 42.20
CA GLN A 134 36.59 9.35 42.78
C GLN A 134 37.14 10.75 42.45
N PRO A 135 37.34 11.64 43.45
CA PRO A 135 38.02 12.90 43.22
C PRO A 135 39.47 12.61 42.81
N ALA A 136 39.94 13.27 41.74
CA ALA A 136 41.31 13.22 41.29
C ALA A 136 42.24 13.60 42.46
N ARG A 137 43.08 12.65 42.88
CA ARG A 137 44.13 12.88 43.87
C ARG A 137 45.38 13.42 43.20
#